data_AF-A0A087D432-F1
#
_entry.id   AF-A0A087D432-F1
#
_cell.length_a   1.000
_cell.length_b   1.000
_cell.length_c   1.000
_cell.angle_alpha   90.00
_cell.angle_beta   90.00
_cell.angle_gamma   90.00
#
_symmetry.space_group_name_H-M   'P 1'
#
loop_
_entity.id
_entity.type
_entity.pdbx_description
1 polymer ?
#
loop_
_entity_poly.entity_id
_entity_poly.type
_entity_poly.pdbx_seq_one_letter_code
_entity_poly.pdbx_strand_id
1 'polypeptide(L)' 'MKRQRLTPTMTETLIGMLNRNAYPADLNNSRTFQSLEERGLIQPDIEGNWSLTDTGHQTALKLLRR' A
#
# COMPACT_ATOMS: atom_id res chain seq x y z
N MET A 1 -5.47 -19.86 1.86
CA MET A 1 -5.50 -18.76 0.87
C MET A 1 -4.14 -18.66 0.20
N LYS A 2 -4.05 -18.76 -1.13
CA LYS A 2 -2.79 -18.50 -1.85
C LYS A 2 -2.42 -17.03 -1.60
N ARG A 3 -1.27 -16.76 -0.97
CA ARG A 3 -0.68 -15.41 -0.96
C ARG A 3 -0.37 -15.06 -2.41
N GLN A 4 -1.29 -14.34 -3.06
CA GLN A 4 -1.04 -13.84 -4.41
C GLN A 4 0.14 -12.88 -4.33
N ARG A 5 1.10 -13.06 -5.25
CA ARG A 5 2.24 -12.14 -5.38
C ARG A 5 1.72 -10.73 -5.67
N LEU A 6 2.41 -9.70 -5.18
CA LEU A 6 2.13 -8.32 -5.58
C LEU A 6 2.56 -8.15 -7.03
N THR A 7 1.80 -7.36 -7.81
CA THR A 7 2.23 -6.94 -9.14
C THR A 7 3.41 -5.94 -9.00
N PRO A 8 4.16 -5.66 -10.09
CA PRO A 8 5.20 -4.64 -10.07
C PRO A 8 4.68 -3.28 -9.58
N THR A 9 3.56 -2.80 -10.15
CA THR A 9 2.95 -1.52 -9.74
C THR A 9 2.54 -1.52 -8.27
N MET A 10 1.93 -2.59 -7.75
CA MET A 10 1.59 -2.69 -6.32
C MET A 10 2.84 -2.64 -5.44
N THR A 11 3.93 -3.27 -5.89
CA THR A 11 5.21 -3.26 -5.17
C THR A 11 5.79 -1.86 -5.11
N GLU A 12 5.85 -1.17 -6.24
CA GLU A 12 6.34 0.20 -6.35
C GLU A 12 5.50 1.18 -5.53
N THR A 13 4.17 1.09 -5.61
CA THR A 13 3.25 1.92 -4.80
C THR A 13 3.47 1.69 -3.32
N LEU A 14 3.52 0.43 -2.88
CA LEU A 14 3.69 0.09 -1.46
C LEU A 14 5.05 0.54 -0.90
N ILE A 15 6.12 0.44 -1.70
CA ILE A 15 7.44 0.99 -1.34
C ILE A 15 7.40 2.52 -1.31
N GLY A 16 6.78 3.16 -2.30
CA GLY A 16 6.69 4.62 -2.39
C GLY A 16 6.00 5.27 -1.19
N MET A 17 5.04 4.56 -0.57
CA MET A 17 4.36 5.00 0.65
C MET A 17 5.26 5.10 1.88
N LEU A 18 6.44 4.47 1.90
CA LEU A 18 7.41 4.63 3.00
C LEU A 18 7.90 6.08 3.12
N ASN A 19 7.87 6.85 2.03
CA ASN A 19 8.35 8.23 2.00
C ASN A 19 7.36 9.26 2.57
N ARG A 20 6.28 8.81 3.24
CA ARG A 20 5.23 9.67 3.84
C ARG A 20 4.63 10.71 2.88
N ASN A 21 4.60 10.40 1.58
CA ASN A 21 3.84 11.21 0.63
C ASN A 21 2.34 11.08 0.97
N ALA A 22 1.61 12.20 0.88
CA ALA A 22 0.16 12.16 1.00
C ALA A 22 -0.44 11.52 -0.25
N TYR A 23 -1.25 10.49 -0.06
CA TYR A 23 -2.01 9.82 -1.12
C TYR A 23 -3.51 9.97 -0.80
N PRO A 24 -4.17 11.08 -1.20
CA PRO A 24 -5.59 11.28 -0.90
C PRO A 24 -6.42 10.09 -1.40
N ALA A 25 -7.20 9.47 -0.51
CA ALA A 25 -7.87 8.20 -0.79
C ALA A 25 -9.01 8.35 -1.81
N ASP A 26 -9.69 9.49 -1.78
CA ASP A 26 -10.71 9.91 -2.71
C ASP A 26 -10.19 10.15 -4.13
N LEU A 27 -8.95 10.65 -4.27
CA LEU A 27 -8.29 10.89 -5.56
C LEU A 27 -7.47 9.70 -6.07
N ASN A 28 -7.04 8.80 -5.18
CA ASN A 28 -6.21 7.65 -5.51
C ASN A 28 -6.95 6.31 -5.37
N ASN A 29 -8.20 6.25 -5.83
CA ASN A 29 -8.98 5.00 -5.84
C ASN A 29 -8.73 4.14 -7.10
N SER A 30 -7.46 3.97 -7.48
CA SER A 30 -7.13 3.06 -8.59
C SER A 30 -7.21 1.60 -8.13
N ARG A 31 -7.37 0.66 -9.09
CA ARG A 31 -7.36 -0.79 -8.80
C ARG A 31 -6.16 -1.23 -7.96
N THR A 32 -5.03 -0.53 -8.05
CA THR A 32 -3.82 -0.80 -7.24
C THR A 32 -4.07 -0.55 -5.75
N PHE A 33 -4.63 0.60 -5.39
CA PHE A 33 -4.89 0.94 -3.98
C PHE A 33 -5.98 0.04 -3.40
N GLN A 34 -7.07 -0.17 -4.14
CA GLN A 34 -8.12 -1.11 -3.74
C GLN A 34 -7.54 -2.53 -3.52
N SER A 35 -6.70 -3.03 -4.42
CA SER A 35 -6.08 -4.35 -4.27
C SER A 35 -5.10 -4.44 -3.10
N LEU A 36 -4.46 -3.32 -2.72
CA LEU A 36 -3.57 -3.26 -1.56
C LEU A 36 -4.38 -3.21 -0.25
N GLU A 37 -5.50 -2.48 -0.25
CA GLU A 37 -6.45 -2.39 0.86
C GLU A 37 -7.14 -3.74 1.12
N GLU A 38 -7.64 -4.41 0.08
CA GLU A 38 -8.24 -5.75 0.17
C GLU A 38 -7.28 -6.81 0.74
N ARG A 39 -5.96 -6.55 0.63
CA ARG A 39 -4.90 -7.39 1.20
C ARG A 39 -4.46 -6.96 2.60
N GLY A 40 -5.07 -5.91 3.16
CA GLY A 40 -4.77 -5.34 4.47
C GLY A 40 -3.41 -4.66 4.55
N LEU A 41 -2.85 -4.20 3.42
CA LEU A 41 -1.53 -3.55 3.37
C LEU A 41 -1.63 -2.04 3.52
N ILE A 42 -2.75 -1.45 3.14
CA ILE A 42 -3.02 -0.02 3.32
C ILE A 42 -4.43 0.16 3.87
N GLN A 43 -4.69 1.33 4.44
CA GLN A 43 -6.01 1.75 4.90
C GLN A 43 -6.09 3.28 4.82
N PRO A 44 -7.30 3.87 4.74
CA PRO A 44 -7.44 5.31 4.93
C PRO A 44 -7.07 5.69 6.36
N ASP A 45 -6.35 6.79 6.53
CA ASP A 45 -6.08 7.42 7.82
C ASP A 45 -7.17 8.46 8.17
N ILE A 46 -7.01 9.11 9.33
CA ILE A 46 -7.96 10.10 9.83
C ILE A 46 -8.02 11.37 8.98
N GLU A 47 -7.00 11.63 8.15
CA GLU A 47 -6.92 12.79 7.25
C GLU A 47 -7.47 12.47 5.86
N GLY A 48 -7.94 11.24 5.64
CA GLY A 48 -8.45 10.79 4.36
C GLY A 48 -7.36 10.41 3.35
N ASN A 49 -6.12 10.17 3.80
CA ASN A 49 -5.04 9.68 2.97
C ASN A 49 -4.89 8.16 3.11
N TRP A 50 -4.44 7.49 2.05
CA TRP A 50 -3.93 6.13 2.16
C TRP A 50 -2.66 6.11 3.01
N SER A 51 -2.67 5.25 4.02
CA SER A 51 -1.55 5.00 4.91
C SER A 51 -1.26 3.51 4.98
N LEU A 52 0.00 3.17 5.29
CA LEU A 52 0.41 1.79 5.49
C LEU A 52 -0.18 1.27 6.79
N THR A 53 -0.74 0.05 6.76
CA THR A 53 -0.98 -0.71 7.99
C THR A 53 0.36 -1.19 8.56
N ASP A 54 0.39 -1.70 9.79
CA ASP A 54 1.60 -2.34 10.34
C ASP A 54 2.11 -3.47 9.43
N THR A 55 1.18 -4.26 8.87
CA THR A 55 1.51 -5.34 7.93
C THR A 55 2.02 -4.79 6.60
N GLY A 56 1.42 -3.71 6.11
CA GLY A 56 1.88 -2.97 4.95
C GLY A 56 3.30 -2.48 5.09
N HIS A 57 3.59 -1.81 6.20
CA HIS A 57 4.90 -1.25 6.51
C HIS A 57 5.99 -2.33 6.55
N GLN A 58 5.74 -3.44 7.26
CA GLN A 58 6.67 -4.56 7.29
C GLN A 58 6.87 -5.22 5.91
N THR A 59 5.81 -5.27 5.10
CA THR A 59 5.86 -5.81 3.74
C THR A 59 6.67 -4.90 2.83
N ALA A 60 6.45 -3.58 2.87
CA ALA A 60 7.20 -2.58 2.11
C ALA A 60 8.70 -2.64 2.42
N LEU A 61 9.08 -2.71 3.71
CA LEU A 61 10.48 -2.83 4.13
C LEU A 61 11.15 -4.11 3.63
N LYS A 62 10.42 -5.23 3.58
CA LYS A 62 10.94 -6.49 3.03
C LYS A 62 11.15 -6.41 1.52
N LEU A 63 10.29 -5.70 0.81
CA LEU A 63 10.39 -5.51 -0.64
C LEU A 63 11.54 -4.57 -1.00
N LEU A 64 11.79 -3.54 -0.21
CA LEU A 64 12.90 -2.60 -0.41
C LEU A 64 14.29 -3.26 -0.27
N ARG A 65 14.40 -4.32 0.55
CA ARG A 65 15.65 -5.04 0.82
C ARG A 65 15.94 -6.17 -0.18
N ARG A 66 15.07 -6.38 -1.17
CA ARG A 66 15.23 -7.41 -2.21
C ARG A 66 15.94 -6.84 -3.43
#